data_AF-A0A7V9MPX4-F1
#
_entry.id   AF-A0A7V9MPX4-F1
#
_cell.length_a   1.000
_cell.length_b   1.000
_cell.length_c   1.000
_cell.angle_alpha   90.00
_cell.angle_beta   90.00
_cell.angle_gamma   90.00
#
_symmetry.space_group_name_H-M   'P 1'
#
loop_
_entity.id
_entity.type
_entity.pdbx_description
1 polymer ?
#
loop_
_entity_poly.entity_id
_entity_poly.type
_entity_poly.pdbx_seq_one_letter_code
_entity_poly.pdbx_strand_id
1 'polypeptide(L)' 'MKTILGVILLTSGLIATIITTINVIQQTEAFSFLGMEIVISKGDYVPVIISAVVMLFGIVLLISSKGK' A
#
# COMPACT_ATOMS: atom_id res chain seq x y z
N MET A 1 -5.70 -23.52 8.94
CA MET A 1 -6.55 -22.49 8.31
C MET A 1 -6.02 -21.07 8.51
N LYS A 2 -5.74 -20.63 9.75
CA LYS A 2 -5.23 -19.27 10.05
C LYS A 2 -3.94 -18.90 9.32
N THR A 3 -3.00 -19.83 9.19
CA THR A 3 -1.74 -19.64 8.46
C THR A 3 -1.97 -19.39 6.96
N ILE A 4 -2.84 -20.17 6.32
CA ILE A 4 -3.16 -20.02 4.89
C ILE A 4 -3.84 -18.66 4.66
N LEU A 5 -4.80 -18.28 5.50
CA LEU A 5 -5.46 -16.97 5.45
C LEU A 5 -4.46 -15.83 5.65
N GLY A 6 -3.54 -15.95 6.60
CA GLY A 6 -2.48 -14.97 6.83
C GLY A 6 -1.54 -14.81 5.64
N VAL A 7 -1.16 -15.92 4.98
CA VAL A 7 -0.34 -15.88 3.77
C VAL A 7 -1.09 -15.18 2.64
N ILE A 8 -2.36 -15.51 2.41
CA ILE A 8 -3.18 -14.89 1.34
C ILE A 8 -3.34 -13.39 1.59
N LEU A 9 -3.67 -12.99 2.82
CA LEU A 9 -3.81 -11.57 3.18
C LEU A 9 -2.51 -10.80 3.03
N LEU A 10 -1.38 -11.40 3.43
CA LEU A 10 -0.08 -10.78 3.30
C LEU A 10 0.34 -10.60 1.84
N THR A 11 0.19 -11.63 1.01
CA THR A 11 0.59 -11.56 -0.41
C THR A 11 -0.33 -10.64 -1.20
N SER A 12 -1.65 -10.72 -1.00
CA SER A 12 -2.60 -9.82 -1.66
C SER A 12 -2.43 -8.36 -1.21
N GLY A 13 -2.24 -8.11 0.09
CA GLY A 13 -1.96 -6.78 0.63
C GLY A 13 -0.66 -6.18 0.09
N LEU A 14 0.39 -7.00 -0.05
CA LEU A 14 1.66 -6.57 -0.63
C LEU A 14 1.50 -6.19 -2.10
N ILE A 15 0.85 -7.04 -2.91
CA ILE A 15 0.60 -6.78 -4.33
C ILE A 15 -0.24 -5.51 -4.50
N ALA A 16 -1.32 -5.37 -3.72
CA ALA A 16 -2.18 -4.19 -3.76
C ALA A 16 -1.42 -2.91 -3.38
N THR A 17 -0.53 -2.97 -2.38
CA THR A 17 0.28 -1.82 -1.98
C THR A 17 1.25 -1.39 -3.07
N ILE A 18 1.89 -2.34 -3.75
CA ILE A 18 2.80 -2.03 -4.87
C ILE A 18 2.03 -1.33 -5.99
N ILE A 19 0.90 -1.90 -6.43
CA ILE A 19 0.11 -1.35 -7.54
C ILE A 19 -0.42 0.04 -7.21
N THR A 20 -1.02 0.21 -6.03
CA THR A 20 -1.61 1.49 -5.61
C THR A 20 -0.54 2.57 -5.43
N THR A 21 0.62 2.22 -4.89
CA THR A 21 1.75 3.15 -4.75
C THR A 21 2.25 3.62 -6.11
N ILE A 22 2.40 2.70 -7.07
CA ILE A 22 2.79 3.05 -8.45
C ILE A 22 1.76 4.01 -9.06
N ASN A 23 0.46 3.72 -8.90
CA ASN A 23 -0.60 4.58 -9.42
C ASN A 23 -0.51 6.01 -8.86
N VAL A 24 -0.27 6.16 -7.56
CA VAL A 24 -0.12 7.47 -6.91
C VAL A 24 1.08 8.24 -7.45
N ILE A 25 2.22 7.55 -7.63
CA ILE A 25 3.43 8.18 -8.16
C ILE A 25 3.20 8.63 -9.62
N GLN A 26 2.51 7.82 -10.43
CA GLN A 26 2.20 8.17 -11.81
C GLN A 26 1.21 9.34 -11.95
N GLN A 27 0.36 9.56 -10.95
CA GLN A 27 -0.58 10.68 -10.91
C GLN A 27 0.03 11.96 -10.32
N THR A 28 1.30 11.91 -9.91
CA THR A 28 2.01 13.08 -9.39
C THR A 28 2.50 13.90 -10.57
N GLU A 29 1.83 15.02 -10.84
CA GLU A 29 2.28 16.01 -11.81
C GLU A 29 3.13 17.07 -11.10
N ALA A 30 4.33 17.31 -11.63
CA ALA A 30 5.18 18.42 -11.24
C ALA A 30 5.12 19.49 -12.33
N PHE A 31 4.80 20.72 -11.95
CA PHE A 31 4.83 21.87 -12.86
C PHE A 31 5.75 22.95 -12.32
N SER A 32 6.55 23.52 -13.21
CA SER A 32 7.41 24.65 -12.89
C SER A 32 6.63 25.95 -13.10
N PHE A 33 6.41 26.71 -12.03
CA PHE A 33 5.81 28.03 -12.07
C PHE A 33 6.80 29.04 -11.47
N LEU A 34 7.20 30.04 -12.26
CA LEU A 34 8.17 31.08 -11.86
C LEU A 34 9.54 30.52 -11.40
N GLY A 35 9.96 29.37 -11.91
CA GLY A 35 11.21 28.71 -11.48
C GLY A 35 11.11 27.95 -10.16
N MET A 36 9.93 27.91 -9.51
CA MET A 36 9.63 26.96 -8.45
C MET A 36 8.94 25.72 -9.02
N GLU A 37 9.44 24.55 -8.66
CA GLU A 37 8.73 23.29 -8.90
C GLU A 37 7.62 23.14 -7.87
N ILE A 38 6.38 23.20 -8.33
CA ILE A 38 5.21 22.91 -7.52
C ILE A 38 4.75 21.51 -7.89
N VAL A 39 4.92 20.59 -6.96
CA VAL A 39 4.43 19.22 -7.10
C VAL A 39 3.03 19.16 -6.52
N ILE A 40 2.02 19.01 -7.37
CA ILE A 40 0.65 18.75 -6.92
C ILE A 40 0.41 17.26 -7.08
N SER A 41 0.44 16.55 -5.97
CA SER A 41 -0.02 15.17 -5.96
C SER A 41 -1.54 15.14 -6.14
N LYS A 42 -1.97 14.80 -7.35
CA LYS A 42 -3.37 14.44 -7.64
C LYS A 42 -3.67 12.99 -7.27
N GLY A 43 -2.66 12.24 -6.80
CA GLY A 43 -2.79 10.83 -6.45
C GLY A 43 -3.67 10.63 -5.22
N ASP A 44 -4.66 9.75 -5.31
CA ASP A 44 -5.43 9.31 -4.14
C ASP A 44 -4.61 8.30 -3.31
N TYR A 45 -4.25 8.70 -2.09
CA TYR A 45 -3.48 7.87 -1.16
C TYR A 45 -4.34 6.89 -0.35
N VAL A 46 -5.67 7.05 -0.33
CA VAL A 46 -6.57 6.18 0.43
C VAL A 46 -6.39 4.70 0.06
N PRO A 47 -6.31 4.32 -1.23
CA PRO A 47 -6.06 2.94 -1.63
C PRO A 47 -4.74 2.37 -1.09
N VAL A 48 -3.68 3.19 -1.03
CA VAL A 48 -2.34 2.79 -0.51
C VAL A 48 -2.42 2.49 0.98
N ILE A 49 -3.14 3.32 1.73
CA ILE A 49 -3.31 3.15 3.18
C ILE A 49 -4.11 1.88 3.47
N ILE A 50 -5.21 1.65 2.74
CA ILE A 50 -6.04 0.46 2.89
C ILE A 50 -5.23 -0.81 2.61
N SER A 51 -4.48 -0.85 1.50
CA SER A 51 -3.69 -2.03 1.15
C SER A 51 -2.56 -2.30 2.16
N ALA A 52 -1.94 -1.25 2.69
CA ALA A 52 -0.92 -1.37 3.73
C ALA A 52 -1.52 -1.95 5.03
N VAL A 53 -2.71 -1.50 5.42
CA VAL A 53 -3.43 -2.04 6.59
C VAL A 53 -3.78 -3.52 6.39
N VAL A 54 -4.26 -3.91 5.20
CA VAL A 54 -4.53 -5.32 4.88
C VAL A 54 -3.26 -6.17 4.99
N MET A 55 -2.12 -5.67 4.49
CA MET A 55 -0.84 -6.34 4.62
C MET A 55 -0.43 -6.51 6.09
N LEU A 56 -0.61 -5.47 6.92
CA LEU A 56 -0.33 -5.52 8.36
C LEU A 56 -1.21 -6.56 9.07
N PHE A 57 -2.49 -6.67 8.73
CA PHE A 57 -3.36 -7.72 9.26
C PHE A 57 -2.88 -9.13 8.87
N GLY A 58 -2.40 -9.32 7.64
CA GLY A 58 -1.76 -10.57 7.21
C GLY A 58 -0.55 -10.92 8.07
N ILE A 59 0.33 -9.95 8.34
CA ILE A 59 1.51 -10.12 9.21
C ILE A 59 1.09 -10.50 10.64
N VAL A 60 0.14 -9.75 11.23
CA VAL A 60 -0.34 -10.00 12.59
C VAL A 60 -0.95 -11.39 12.73
N LEU A 61 -1.72 -11.85 11.75
CA LEU A 61 -2.31 -13.19 11.73
C LEU A 61 -1.25 -14.29 11.65
N LEU A 62 -0.20 -14.11 10.85
CA LEU A 62 0.91 -15.06 10.74
C LEU A 62 1.72 -15.16 12.03
N ILE A 63 2.03 -14.01 12.66
CA ILE A 63 2.72 -13.96 13.94
C ILE A 63 1.88 -14.63 15.02
N SER A 64 0.59 -14.30 15.10
CA SER A 64 -0.35 -14.88 16.07
C SER A 64 -0.57 -16.39 15.86
N SER A 65 -0.36 -16.89 14.64
CA SER A 65 -0.45 -18.32 14.32
C SER A 65 0.79 -19.10 14.74
N LYS A 66 1.96 -18.47 14.90
CA LYS A 66 3.21 -19.14 15.34
C LYS A 66 3.36 -19.23 16.86
N GLY A 67 2.62 -18.41 17.62
CA GLY A 67 2.69 -18.36 19.08
C GLY A 67 1.87 -19.43 19.82
N LYS A 68 1.23 -20.36 19.10
CA LYS A 68 0.61 -21.58 19.63
C LYS A 68 1.28 -22.78 18.98
#